data_AF-A0A158A4B5-F1
#
_entry.id   AF-A0A158A4B5-F1
#
_cell.length_a   1.000
_cell.length_b   1.000
_cell.length_c   1.000
_cell.angle_alpha   90.00
_cell.angle_beta   90.00
_cell.angle_gamma   90.00
#
_symmetry.space_group_name_H-M   'P 1'
#
loop_
_entity.id
_entity.type
_entity.pdbx_description
1 polymer ?
#
loop_
_entity_poly.entity_id
_entity_poly.type
_entity_poly.pdbx_seq_one_letter_code
_entity_poly.pdbx_strand_id
1 'polypeptide(L)'
;MEFRSAGLYAQDGDDIDPTMQSLLAEQGLDSSGHRSRRLDRRMARDADLILVPERKQIDAIRRLAPTTHGKVHLLGKWEDAEVTDPYGGHEAAYRESFGLIERLVLGWLDKIC
;
A
#
# COMPACT_ATOMS: atom_id res chain seq x y z
N MET A 1 -6.81 16.28 -2.72
CA MET A 1 -6.77 14.80 -2.71
C MET A 1 -6.24 14.37 -1.35
N GLU A 2 -6.86 13.38 -0.71
CA GLU A 2 -6.41 12.89 0.59
C GLU A 2 -5.88 11.45 0.44
N PHE A 3 -4.77 11.13 1.09
CA PHE A 3 -4.16 9.80 1.07
C PHE A 3 -4.10 9.20 2.47
N ARG A 4 -4.43 7.92 2.58
CA ARG A 4 -4.39 7.16 3.83
C ARG A 4 -3.92 5.74 3.53
N SER A 5 -3.19 5.13 4.46
CA SER A 5 -2.79 3.71 4.41
C SER A 5 -3.38 2.91 5.56
N ALA A 6 -3.57 1.60 5.32
CA ALA A 6 -4.01 0.60 6.30
C ALA A 6 -3.59 -0.80 5.83
N GLY A 7 -3.44 -1.75 6.75
CA GLY A 7 -3.07 -3.14 6.47
C GLY A 7 -4.18 -4.13 6.85
N LEU A 8 -4.33 -5.23 6.10
CA LEU A 8 -5.29 -6.30 6.41
C LEU A 8 -4.97 -7.02 7.74
N TYR A 9 -3.68 -7.16 8.04
CA TYR A 9 -3.16 -7.88 9.20
C TYR A 9 -2.29 -6.97 10.09
N ALA A 10 -2.44 -5.65 9.95
CA ALA A 10 -1.69 -4.70 10.77
C ALA A 10 -2.09 -4.78 12.25
N GLN A 11 -1.11 -4.65 13.12
CA GLN A 11 -1.32 -4.26 14.50
C GLN A 11 -1.41 -2.73 14.55
N ASP A 12 -2.35 -2.16 15.30
CA ASP A 12 -2.54 -0.70 15.34
C ASP A 12 -1.43 0.00 16.11
N GLY A 13 -0.89 1.07 15.52
CA GLY A 13 0.05 1.98 16.18
C GLY A 13 1.53 1.62 16.05
N ASP A 14 1.87 0.55 15.34
CA ASP A 14 3.25 0.21 15.04
C ASP A 14 3.89 1.29 14.16
N ASP A 15 5.18 1.51 14.39
CA ASP A 15 6.01 2.34 13.54
C ASP A 15 6.31 1.61 12.21
N ILE A 16 6.88 2.35 11.27
CA ILE A 16 7.36 1.77 10.02
C ILE A 16 8.52 0.79 10.29
N ASP A 17 8.63 -0.25 9.45
CA ASP A 17 9.78 -1.18 9.49
C ASP A 17 11.12 -0.40 9.44
N PRO A 18 12.11 -0.72 10.29
CA PRO A 18 13.37 0.03 10.35
C PRO A 18 14.19 0.04 9.06
N THR A 19 14.12 -1.03 8.28
CA THR A 19 14.80 -1.13 6.97
C THR A 19 14.14 -0.17 5.99
N MET A 20 12.80 -0.18 5.94
CA MET A 20 12.06 0.76 5.11
C MET A 20 12.26 2.21 5.58
N GLN A 21 12.30 2.45 6.90
CA GLN A 21 12.57 3.77 7.48
C GLN A 21 13.90 4.34 6.98
N SER A 22 14.95 3.53 7.05
CA SER A 22 16.30 3.92 6.64
C SER A 22 16.34 4.22 5.14
N LEU A 23 15.71 3.37 4.33
CA LEU A 23 15.61 3.56 2.89
C LEU A 23 14.86 4.84 2.51
N LEU A 24 13.75 5.15 3.19
CA LEU A 24 13.00 6.40 2.97
C LEU A 24 13.84 7.61 3.37
N ALA A 25 14.56 7.54 4.49
CA ALA A 25 15.44 8.61 4.93
C ALA A 25 16.59 8.87 3.94
N GLU A 26 17.16 7.83 3.32
CA GLU A 26 18.15 7.97 2.24
C GLU A 26 17.59 8.74 1.03
N GLN A 27 16.30 8.60 0.75
CA GLN A 27 15.60 9.34 -0.33
C GLN A 27 15.09 10.72 0.14
N GLY A 28 15.38 11.14 1.37
CA GLY A 28 14.93 12.41 1.95
C GLY A 28 13.44 12.45 2.31
N LEU A 29 12.80 11.28 2.46
CA LEU A 29 11.39 11.14 2.82
C LEU A 29 11.23 10.93 4.33
N ASP A 30 10.48 11.81 4.98
CA ASP A 30 10.15 11.67 6.41
C ASP A 30 8.99 10.68 6.61
N SER A 31 9.25 9.62 7.37
CA SER A 31 8.29 8.58 7.75
C SER A 31 7.96 8.58 9.24
N SER A 32 8.46 9.53 10.03
CA SER A 32 8.29 9.58 11.49
C SER A 32 6.83 9.68 11.96
N GLY A 33 5.97 10.27 11.12
CA GLY A 33 4.53 10.36 11.36
C GLY A 33 3.72 9.12 10.99
N HIS A 34 4.33 8.11 10.36
CA HIS A 34 3.63 6.88 9.98
C HIS A 34 3.18 6.09 11.20
N ARG A 35 1.92 5.68 11.23
CA ARG A 35 1.42 4.67 12.16
C ARG A 35 0.57 3.67 11.42
N SER A 36 0.85 2.39 11.65
CA SER A 36 0.04 1.31 11.10
C SER A 36 -1.39 1.40 11.63
N ARG A 37 -2.33 1.01 10.79
CA ARG A 37 -3.75 0.89 11.13
C ARG A 37 -4.31 -0.34 10.48
N ARG A 38 -5.09 -1.12 11.21
CA ARG A 38 -5.82 -2.26 10.70
C ARG A 38 -6.99 -1.79 9.86
N LEU A 39 -7.09 -2.32 8.65
CA LEU A 39 -8.19 -2.02 7.77
C LEU A 39 -9.50 -2.53 8.40
N ASP A 40 -10.45 -1.62 8.58
CA ASP A 40 -11.82 -1.95 8.96
C ASP A 40 -12.81 -1.65 7.81
N ARG A 41 -14.06 -2.10 7.99
CA ARG A 41 -15.13 -1.90 7.00
C ARG A 41 -15.47 -0.43 6.76
N ARG A 42 -15.34 0.41 7.79
CA ARG A 42 -15.63 1.84 7.69
C ARG A 42 -14.56 2.53 6.85
N MET A 43 -13.28 2.31 7.13
CA MET A 43 -12.17 2.81 6.31
C MET A 43 -12.32 2.40 4.84
N ALA A 44 -12.60 1.11 4.61
CA ALA A 44 -12.80 0.60 3.26
C ALA A 44 -14.02 1.23 2.55
N ARG A 45 -15.11 1.48 3.29
CA ARG A 45 -16.30 2.14 2.74
C ARG A 45 -16.07 3.63 2.48
N ASP A 46 -15.34 4.33 3.34
CA ASP A 46 -15.14 5.78 3.27
C ASP A 46 -14.13 6.19 2.19
N ALA A 47 -13.28 5.27 1.70
CA ALA A 47 -12.32 5.55 0.62
C ALA A 47 -12.99 5.53 -0.77
N ASP A 48 -12.71 6.50 -1.64
CA ASP A 48 -13.20 6.50 -3.03
C ASP A 48 -12.44 5.52 -3.93
N LEU A 49 -11.17 5.28 -3.61
CA LEU A 49 -10.25 4.39 -4.31
C LEU A 49 -9.37 3.66 -3.29
N ILE A 50 -9.20 2.34 -3.47
CA ILE A 50 -8.32 1.50 -2.67
C ILE A 50 -7.34 0.82 -3.61
N LEU A 51 -6.05 1.06 -3.40
CA LEU A 51 -4.96 0.43 -4.14
C LEU A 51 -4.29 -0.62 -3.26
N VAL A 52 -4.08 -1.81 -3.80
CA VAL A 52 -3.38 -2.89 -3.09
C VAL A 52 -2.17 -3.40 -3.89
N PRO A 53 -1.08 -3.77 -3.23
CA PRO A 53 0.12 -4.29 -3.90
C PRO A 53 -0.07 -5.66 -4.55
N GLU A 54 -0.97 -6.50 -4.02
CA GLU A 54 -1.17 -7.90 -4.47
C GLU A 54 -2.66 -8.22 -4.70
N ARG A 55 -2.96 -9.03 -5.71
CA ARG A 55 -4.30 -9.51 -6.09
C ARG A 55 -4.99 -10.26 -4.96
N LYS A 56 -4.23 -11.06 -4.20
CA LYS A 56 -4.77 -11.79 -3.04
C LYS A 56 -5.43 -10.84 -2.01
N GLN A 57 -4.95 -9.60 -1.93
CA GLN A 57 -5.50 -8.58 -1.04
C GLN A 57 -6.80 -7.98 -1.61
N ILE A 58 -6.97 -7.93 -2.93
CA ILE A 58 -8.26 -7.53 -3.56
C ILE A 58 -9.37 -8.44 -3.05
N ASP A 59 -9.16 -9.75 -3.13
CA ASP A 59 -10.16 -10.73 -2.69
C ASP A 59 -10.39 -10.69 -1.18
N ALA A 60 -9.34 -10.48 -0.39
CA ALA A 60 -9.46 -10.33 1.05
C ALA A 60 -10.29 -9.09 1.44
N ILE A 61 -10.05 -7.94 0.81
CA ILE A 61 -10.82 -6.72 1.05
C ILE A 61 -12.27 -6.91 0.61
N ARG A 62 -12.51 -7.53 -0.55
CA ARG A 62 -13.87 -7.82 -1.03
C ARG A 62 -14.65 -8.71 -0.07
N ARG A 63 -14.00 -9.70 0.55
CA ARG A 63 -14.62 -10.53 1.61
C ARG A 63 -14.88 -9.72 2.88
N LEU A 64 -13.96 -8.85 3.28
CA LEU A 64 -14.09 -8.02 4.48
C LEU A 64 -15.22 -6.98 4.34
N ALA A 65 -15.29 -6.29 3.20
CA ALA A 65 -16.21 -5.20 2.92
C ALA A 65 -16.78 -5.32 1.48
N PRO A 66 -17.83 -6.13 1.27
CA PRO A 66 -18.38 -6.39 -0.07
C PRO A 66 -18.84 -5.14 -0.83
N THR A 67 -19.19 -4.07 -0.11
CA THR A 67 -19.59 -2.77 -0.68
C THR A 67 -18.44 -2.02 -1.37
N THR A 68 -17.20 -2.51 -1.31
CA THR A 68 -16.06 -1.92 -2.01
C THR A 68 -15.82 -2.49 -3.40
N HIS A 69 -16.75 -3.30 -3.91
CA HIS A 69 -16.70 -3.79 -5.28
C HIS A 69 -16.61 -2.60 -6.26
N GLY A 70 -15.66 -2.64 -7.20
CA GLY A 70 -15.44 -1.58 -8.20
C GLY A 70 -14.43 -0.50 -7.80
N LYS A 71 -14.11 -0.33 -6.51
CA LYS A 71 -13.13 0.68 -6.05
C LYS A 71 -11.83 0.11 -5.49
N VAL A 72 -11.70 -1.21 -5.38
CA VAL A 72 -10.44 -1.88 -5.03
C VAL A 72 -9.72 -2.31 -6.31
N HIS A 73 -8.50 -1.82 -6.53
CA HIS A 73 -7.68 -2.10 -7.70
C HIS A 73 -6.25 -2.48 -7.30
N LEU A 74 -5.58 -3.23 -8.18
CA LEU A 74 -4.15 -3.51 -8.03
C LEU A 74 -3.36 -2.21 -8.24
N LEU A 75 -2.32 -1.99 -7.43
CA LEU A 75 -1.41 -0.85 -7.62
C LEU A 75 -0.76 -0.93 -9.01
N GLY A 76 -0.33 -2.12 -9.43
CA GLY A 76 0.24 -2.34 -10.76
C GLY A 76 -0.77 -2.62 -11.87
N LYS A 77 -2.02 -2.18 -11.75
CA LYS A 77 -3.10 -2.44 -12.73
C LYS A 77 -2.72 -2.16 -14.19
N TRP A 78 -1.95 -1.11 -14.45
CA TRP A 78 -1.61 -0.67 -15.81
C TRP A 78 -0.48 -1.47 -16.45
N GLU A 79 0.27 -2.20 -15.63
CA GLU A 79 1.42 -3.00 -16.06
C GLU A 79 1.25 -4.49 -15.73
N ASP A 80 0.07 -4.88 -15.23
CA ASP A 80 -0.24 -6.23 -14.75
C ASP A 80 0.72 -6.75 -13.66
N ALA A 81 1.31 -5.84 -12.86
CA ALA A 81 2.36 -6.14 -11.89
C ALA A 81 1.84 -6.22 -10.43
N GLU A 82 2.41 -7.14 -9.65
CA GLU A 82 2.23 -7.22 -8.20
C GLU A 82 3.51 -6.76 -7.49
N VAL A 83 3.37 -6.14 -6.32
CA VAL A 83 4.49 -5.81 -5.44
C VAL A 83 4.56 -6.86 -4.34
N THR A 84 5.61 -7.67 -4.36
CA THR A 84 5.86 -8.65 -3.29
C THR A 84 6.15 -7.94 -1.98
N ASP A 85 5.57 -8.46 -0.89
CA ASP A 85 5.83 -7.98 0.47
C ASP A 85 7.31 -8.26 0.85
N PRO A 86 8.13 -7.22 1.12
CA PRO A 86 9.53 -7.40 1.43
C PRO A 86 9.78 -7.78 2.90
N TYR A 87 8.74 -7.80 3.75
CA TYR A 87 8.86 -7.97 5.19
C TYR A 87 9.66 -9.22 5.60
N GLY A 88 10.68 -9.02 6.44
CA GLY A 88 11.58 -10.09 6.91
C GLY A 88 12.62 -10.56 5.88
N GLY A 89 12.64 -9.94 4.69
CA GLY A 89 13.64 -10.18 3.65
C GLY A 89 14.93 -9.38 3.85
N HIS A 90 15.80 -9.45 2.84
CA HIS A 90 17.02 -8.63 2.78
C HIS A 90 16.70 -7.22 2.27
N GLU A 91 17.53 -6.24 2.59
CA GLU A 91 17.38 -4.84 2.14
C GLU A 91 17.16 -4.72 0.62
N ALA A 92 17.77 -5.59 -0.19
CA ALA A 92 17.56 -5.64 -1.64
C ALA A 92 16.09 -5.83 -2.03
N ALA A 93 15.33 -6.64 -1.29
CA ALA A 93 13.90 -6.84 -1.53
C ALA A 93 13.10 -5.56 -1.21
N TYR A 94 13.47 -4.85 -0.15
CA TYR A 94 12.86 -3.55 0.19
C TYR A 94 13.12 -2.52 -0.92
N ARG A 95 14.35 -2.46 -1.46
CA ARG A 95 14.71 -1.56 -2.58
C ARG A 95 13.95 -1.90 -3.85
N GLU A 96 13.81 -3.18 -4.18
CA GLU A 96 13.03 -3.64 -5.33
C GLU A 96 11.55 -3.24 -5.19
N SER A 97 10.93 -3.55 -4.04
CA SER A 97 9.53 -3.19 -3.78
C SER A 97 9.31 -1.67 -3.78
N PHE A 98 10.23 -0.89 -3.20
CA PHE A 98 10.17 0.57 -3.20
C PHE A 98 10.20 1.15 -4.61
N GLY A 99 11.20 0.77 -5.42
CA GLY A 99 11.31 1.27 -6.80
C GLY A 99 10.13 0.84 -7.68
N LEU A 100 9.59 -0.36 -7.47
CA LEU A 100 8.38 -0.80 -8.16
C LEU A 100 7.16 0.02 -7.73
N ILE A 101 6.97 0.30 -6.44
CA ILE A 101 5.88 1.16 -5.95
C ILE A 101 5.96 2.54 -6.59
N GLU A 102 7.14 3.18 -6.60
CA GLU A 102 7.31 4.51 -7.22
C GLU A 102 6.85 4.52 -8.68
N ARG A 103 7.32 3.56 -9.48
CA ARG A 103 6.93 3.41 -10.89
C ARG A 103 5.41 3.24 -11.04
N LEU A 104 4.80 2.36 -10.25
CA LEU A 104 3.38 2.03 -10.39
C LEU A 104 2.47 3.17 -9.92
N VAL A 105 2.89 3.94 -8.91
CA VAL A 105 2.17 5.13 -8.43
C VAL A 105 2.10 6.20 -9.51
N LEU A 106 3.17 6.43 -10.28
CA LEU A 106 3.15 7.38 -11.40
C LEU A 106 2.07 7.05 -12.42
N GLY A 107 1.88 5.75 -12.72
CA GLY A 107 0.81 5.30 -13.61
C GLY A 107 -0.60 5.60 -13.07
N TRP A 108 -0.80 5.63 -11.76
CA TRP A 108 -2.06 6.05 -11.17
C TRP A 108 -2.24 7.56 -11.16
N LEU A 109 -1.19 8.32 -10.88
CA LEU A 109 -1.24 9.78 -10.88
C LEU A 109 -1.68 10.32 -12.25
N ASP A 110 -1.21 9.75 -13.36
CA ASP A 110 -1.65 10.10 -14.73
C ASP A 110 -3.15 9.81 -15.01
N LYS A 111 -3.80 8.97 -14.21
CA LYS A 111 -5.20 8.57 -14.42
C LYS A 111 -6.19 9.25 -13.48
N ILE A 112 -5.71 9.77 -12.35
CA ILE A 112 -6.56 10.39 -11.32
C ILE A 112 -6.36 11.91 -11.23
N CYS A 113 -5.29 12.44 -11.82
CA CYS A 113 -5.04 13.87 -12.00
C CYS A 113 -5.37 14.28 -13.44
#